data_AF-A0A4Q4S0B2-F1
#
_entry.id   AF-A0A4Q4S0B2-F1
#
_cell.length_a   1.000
_cell.length_b   1.000
_cell.length_c   1.000
_cell.angle_alpha   90.00
_cell.angle_beta   90.00
_cell.angle_gamma   90.00
#
_symmetry.space_group_name_H-M   'P 1'
#
loop_
_entity.id
_entity.type
_entity.pdbx_description
1 polymer ?
#
loop_
_entity_poly.entity_id
_entity_poly.type
_entity_poly.pdbx_seq_one_letter_code
_entity_poly.pdbx_strand_id
1 'polypeptide(L)'
;MNEMTSGRIQDGCPGLARLMGQDLDADGGSGMFKQFAELNMRNLLYMQAELLCLEQELEAITYADENGNDPTTKKFARNVGEMRKASNSSQWDKILEIRKKLRQYSII
;
A
#
# COMPACT_ATOMS: atom_id res chain seq x y z
N MET A 1 -14.79 18.47 -31.12
CA MET A 1 -14.43 18.83 -29.73
C MET A 1 -14.64 17.59 -28.87
N ASN A 2 -13.53 16.92 -28.52
CA ASN A 2 -13.30 16.07 -27.35
C ASN A 2 -11.99 15.30 -27.57
N GLU A 3 -10.89 16.05 -27.62
CA GLU A 3 -9.54 15.52 -27.42
C GLU A 3 -9.24 15.62 -25.92
N MET A 4 -9.48 14.58 -25.11
CA MET A 4 -8.95 14.57 -23.74
C MET A 4 -9.00 13.20 -23.00
N THR A 5 -8.89 12.06 -23.68
CA THR A 5 -8.84 10.75 -22.98
C THR A 5 -7.79 9.76 -23.48
N SER A 6 -6.87 10.17 -24.36
CA SER A 6 -5.95 9.23 -25.01
C SER A 6 -4.48 9.51 -24.63
N GLY A 7 -4.04 8.98 -23.49
CA GLY A 7 -2.67 9.19 -23.01
C GLY A 7 -2.22 8.29 -21.85
N ARG A 8 -2.21 6.96 -22.05
CA ARG A 8 -1.34 5.98 -21.36
C ARG A 8 -1.39 5.87 -19.82
N ILE A 9 -2.51 5.39 -19.28
CA ILE A 9 -2.49 4.57 -18.05
C ILE A 9 -2.86 3.13 -18.45
N GLN A 10 -2.06 2.51 -19.33
CA GLN A 10 -2.28 1.12 -19.77
C GLN A 10 -1.33 0.10 -19.11
N ASP A 11 -0.30 0.55 -18.36
CA ASP A 11 0.77 -0.34 -17.85
C ASP A 11 0.85 -0.43 -16.31
N GLY A 12 -0.16 0.04 -15.57
CA GLY A 12 -0.14 0.03 -14.10
C GLY A 12 0.91 0.98 -13.48
N CYS A 13 1.53 0.57 -12.38
CA CYS A 13 2.52 1.40 -11.65
C CYS A 13 3.67 1.93 -12.55
N PRO A 14 4.25 1.14 -13.48
CA PRO A 14 5.21 1.65 -14.46
C PRO A 14 4.73 2.84 -15.30
N GLY A 15 3.47 2.81 -15.77
CA GLY A 15 2.90 3.88 -16.58
C GLY A 15 2.71 5.18 -15.78
N LEU A 16 2.23 5.05 -14.54
CA LEU A 16 2.05 6.18 -13.62
C LEU A 16 3.40 6.80 -13.22
N ALA A 17 4.41 5.99 -12.94
CA ALA A 17 5.75 6.48 -12.60
C ALA A 17 6.36 7.34 -13.72
N ARG A 18 6.17 6.91 -14.97
CA ARG A 18 6.65 7.62 -16.16
C ARG A 18 5.93 8.95 -16.36
N LEU A 19 4.62 9.01 -16.07
CA LEU A 19 3.84 10.25 -16.13
C LEU A 19 4.31 11.24 -15.05
N MET A 20 4.44 10.78 -13.80
CA MET A 20 4.87 11.63 -12.68
C MET A 20 6.32 12.11 -12.83
N GLY A 21 7.19 11.32 -13.47
CA GLY A 21 8.55 11.74 -13.81
C GLY A 21 8.64 12.84 -14.87
N GLN A 22 7.62 12.98 -15.72
CA GLN A 22 7.54 14.03 -16.75
C GLN A 22 7.05 15.38 -16.19
N ASP A 23 6.27 15.40 -15.10
CA ASP A 23 5.81 16.67 -14.49
C ASP A 23 6.91 17.38 -13.69
N LEU A 24 8.02 16.70 -13.39
CA LEU A 24 9.22 17.29 -12.77
C LEU A 24 10.07 18.10 -13.78
N ASP A 25 9.64 18.23 -15.04
CA ASP A 25 10.38 18.81 -16.18
C ASP A 25 10.29 20.34 -16.36
N ALA A 26 9.87 21.13 -15.35
CA ALA A 26 9.83 22.59 -15.55
C ALA A 26 11.21 23.23 -15.83
N ASP A 27 12.33 22.59 -15.44
CA ASP A 27 13.68 23.22 -15.44
C ASP A 27 14.79 22.48 -16.24
N GLY A 28 14.46 21.56 -17.16
CA GLY A 28 15.45 21.07 -18.14
C GLY A 28 16.58 20.17 -17.59
N GLY A 29 16.26 19.30 -16.61
CA GLY A 29 17.22 18.34 -16.04
C GLY A 29 17.71 17.25 -17.01
N SER A 30 18.94 16.78 -16.79
CA SER A 30 19.59 15.74 -17.63
C SER A 30 18.85 14.39 -17.57
N GLY A 31 18.93 13.61 -18.67
CA GLY A 31 18.20 12.33 -18.80
C GLY A 31 18.49 11.27 -17.72
N MET A 32 19.63 11.36 -17.02
CA MET A 32 19.93 10.50 -15.88
C MET A 32 19.07 10.83 -14.66
N PHE A 33 18.86 12.12 -14.36
CA PHE A 33 17.95 12.53 -13.28
C PHE A 33 16.52 12.09 -13.54
N LYS A 34 16.09 12.08 -14.82
CA LYS A 34 14.78 11.56 -15.23
C LYS A 34 14.63 10.07 -14.96
N GLN A 35 15.66 9.27 -15.27
CA GLN A 35 15.64 7.83 -15.03
C GLN A 35 15.58 7.50 -13.52
N PHE A 36 16.32 8.24 -12.68
CA PHE A 36 16.23 8.07 -11.24
C PHE A 36 14.88 8.51 -10.67
N ALA A 37 14.29 9.60 -11.18
CA ALA A 37 12.95 10.03 -10.78
C ALA A 37 11.89 8.98 -11.13
N GLU A 38 11.89 8.46 -12.35
CA GLU A 38 10.95 7.41 -12.78
C GLU A 38 11.10 6.13 -11.93
N LEU A 39 12.34 5.70 -11.65
CA LEU A 39 12.60 4.52 -10.82
C LEU A 39 12.13 4.72 -9.37
N ASN A 40 12.40 5.90 -8.79
CA ASN A 40 11.95 6.23 -7.43
C ASN A 40 10.43 6.26 -7.33
N MET A 41 9.75 6.88 -8.31
CA MET A 41 8.29 6.92 -8.38
C MET A 41 7.69 5.52 -8.51
N ARG A 42 8.30 4.66 -9.34
CA ARG A 42 7.86 3.27 -9.47
C ARG A 42 8.01 2.49 -8.17
N ASN A 43 9.12 2.68 -7.47
CA ASN A 43 9.34 2.06 -6.16
C ASN A 43 8.29 2.52 -5.13
N LEU A 44 7.98 3.82 -5.09
CA LEU A 44 6.93 4.36 -4.22
C LEU A 44 5.56 3.74 -4.52
N LEU A 45 5.20 3.64 -5.80
CA LEU A 45 3.93 3.05 -6.21
C LEU A 45 3.84 1.56 -5.85
N TYR A 46 4.93 0.80 -5.96
CA TYR A 46 4.95 -0.59 -5.51
C TYR A 46 4.79 -0.72 -3.99
N MET A 47 5.47 0.13 -3.22
CA MET A 47 5.31 0.16 -1.76
C MET A 47 3.87 0.50 -1.36
N GLN A 48 3.23 1.45 -2.07
CA GLN A 48 1.83 1.79 -1.86
C GLN A 48 0.88 0.64 -2.21
N ALA A 49 1.07 0.01 -3.37
CA ALA A 49 0.26 -1.12 -3.80
C ALA A 49 0.33 -2.30 -2.81
N GLU A 50 1.54 -2.61 -2.30
CA GLU A 50 1.72 -3.65 -1.30
C GLU A 50 1.02 -3.33 0.02
N LEU A 51 1.12 -2.08 0.51
CA LEU A 51 0.39 -1.65 1.71
C LEU A 51 -1.13 -1.78 1.52
N LEU A 52 -1.64 -1.43 0.35
CA LEU A 52 -3.07 -1.57 0.03
C LEU A 52 -3.53 -3.03 0.05
N CYS A 53 -2.72 -3.95 -0.51
CA CYS A 53 -3.03 -5.38 -0.43
C CYS A 53 -3.05 -5.88 1.02
N LEU A 54 -2.08 -5.48 1.84
CA LEU A 54 -2.04 -5.86 3.26
C LEU A 54 -3.21 -5.29 4.06
N GLU A 55 -3.67 -4.08 3.73
CA GLU A 55 -4.85 -3.46 4.33
C GLU A 55 -6.13 -4.25 3.97
N GLN A 56 -6.30 -4.63 2.71
CA GLN A 56 -7.42 -5.47 2.27
C GLN A 56 -7.44 -6.84 2.97
N GLU A 57 -6.26 -7.45 3.16
CA GLU A 57 -6.14 -8.70 3.93
C GLU A 57 -6.53 -8.51 5.40
N LEU A 58 -6.12 -7.39 6.02
CA LEU A 58 -6.50 -7.07 7.40
C LEU A 58 -8.01 -6.86 7.53
N GLU A 59 -8.64 -6.17 6.57
CA GLU A 59 -10.09 -5.99 6.53
C GLU A 59 -10.82 -7.33 6.42
N ALA A 60 -10.35 -8.23 5.56
CA ALA A 60 -10.92 -9.56 5.41
C ALA A 60 -10.81 -10.40 6.70
N ILE A 61 -9.66 -10.36 7.38
CA ILE A 61 -9.45 -11.03 8.67
C ILE A 61 -10.39 -10.43 9.72
N THR A 62 -10.45 -9.10 9.82
CA THR A 62 -11.32 -8.40 10.78
C THR A 62 -12.79 -8.77 10.55
N TYR A 63 -13.24 -8.79 9.30
CA TYR A 63 -14.59 -9.21 8.94
C TYR A 63 -14.86 -10.66 9.35
N ALA A 64 -13.91 -11.57 9.13
CA ALA A 64 -14.04 -12.97 9.55
C ALA A 64 -14.11 -13.10 11.09
N ASP A 65 -13.28 -12.35 11.82
CA ASP A 65 -13.26 -12.36 13.29
C ASP A 65 -14.57 -11.82 13.90
N GLU A 66 -15.17 -10.79 13.28
CA GLU A 66 -16.45 -10.21 13.71
C GLU A 66 -17.64 -11.14 13.44
N ASN A 67 -17.65 -11.82 12.29
CA ASN A 67 -18.77 -12.63 11.84
C ASN A 67 -18.63 -14.12 12.18
N GLY A 68 -17.47 -14.55 12.69
CA GLY A 68 -17.20 -15.92 13.08
C GLY A 68 -18.00 -16.40 14.30
N ASN A 69 -17.98 -17.71 14.55
CA ASN A 69 -18.68 -18.30 15.70
C ASN A 69 -17.84 -18.33 16.98
N ASP A 70 -16.54 -18.02 16.92
CA ASP A 70 -15.69 -18.00 18.11
C ASP A 70 -15.95 -16.72 18.94
N PRO A 71 -16.41 -16.84 20.20
CA PRO A 71 -16.58 -15.69 21.08
C PRO A 71 -15.27 -14.96 21.41
N THR A 72 -14.13 -15.64 21.27
CA THR A 72 -12.80 -15.09 21.54
C THR A 72 -12.37 -14.12 20.44
N THR A 73 -12.50 -14.51 19.17
CA THR A 73 -12.20 -13.64 18.02
C THR A 73 -13.11 -12.41 18.01
N LYS A 74 -14.40 -12.59 18.28
CA LYS A 74 -15.37 -11.49 18.38
C LYS A 74 -15.01 -10.43 19.42
N LYS A 75 -14.44 -10.85 20.56
CA LYS A 75 -14.04 -9.93 21.63
C LYS A 75 -12.86 -9.05 21.23
N PHE A 76 -11.92 -9.57 20.46
CA PHE A 76 -10.73 -8.81 20.08
C PHE A 76 -10.80 -8.15 18.71
N ALA A 77 -11.74 -8.52 17.84
CA ALA A 77 -11.90 -7.95 16.50
C ALA A 77 -11.85 -6.40 16.49
N ARG A 78 -12.37 -5.78 17.57
CA ARG A 78 -12.37 -4.32 17.78
C ARG A 78 -11.60 -3.85 19.01
N ASN A 79 -10.87 -4.75 19.70
CA ASN A 79 -10.14 -4.43 20.91
C ASN A 79 -8.67 -4.86 20.79
N VAL A 80 -7.81 -3.88 20.49
CA VAL A 80 -6.35 -4.06 20.35
C VAL A 80 -5.71 -4.66 21.60
N GLY A 81 -6.21 -4.32 22.80
CA GLY A 81 -5.69 -4.85 24.05
C GLY A 81 -5.93 -6.36 24.19
N GLU A 82 -7.11 -6.83 23.79
CA GLU A 82 -7.44 -8.26 23.79
C GLU A 82 -6.78 -8.98 22.61
N MET A 83 -6.65 -8.30 21.47
CA MET A 83 -6.01 -8.83 20.26
C MET A 83 -4.53 -9.15 20.51
N ARG A 84 -3.84 -8.26 21.22
CA ARG A 84 -2.43 -8.43 21.60
C ARG A 84 -2.21 -9.56 22.63
N LYS A 85 -3.21 -9.85 23.47
CA LYS A 85 -3.14 -10.90 24.50
C LYS A 85 -3.49 -12.28 23.93
N ALA A 86 -4.29 -12.33 22.87
CA ALA A 86 -4.63 -13.57 22.20
C ALA A 86 -3.36 -14.22 21.65
N SER A 87 -3.17 -15.50 21.97
CA SER A 87 -1.99 -16.26 21.55
C SER A 87 -1.92 -16.46 20.04
N ASN A 88 -3.06 -16.46 19.34
CA ASN A 88 -3.20 -16.75 17.92
C ASN A 88 -4.14 -15.75 17.21
N SER A 89 -3.87 -14.44 17.31
CA SER A 89 -4.65 -13.45 16.56
C SER A 89 -4.02 -13.17 15.20
N SER A 90 -4.60 -13.75 14.14
CA SER A 90 -4.20 -13.46 12.76
C SER A 90 -4.34 -11.97 12.41
N GLN A 91 -5.31 -11.28 13.02
CA GLN A 91 -5.50 -9.85 12.90
C GLN A 91 -4.29 -9.08 13.47
N TRP A 92 -3.80 -9.48 14.66
CA TRP A 92 -2.62 -8.86 15.26
C TRP A 92 -1.36 -9.11 14.46
N ASP A 93 -1.18 -10.34 13.97
CA ASP A 93 -0.03 -10.71 13.14
C ASP A 93 0.02 -9.85 11.87
N LYS A 94 -1.13 -9.65 11.21
CA LYS A 94 -1.24 -8.78 10.04
C LYS A 94 -0.95 -7.31 10.37
N ILE A 95 -1.41 -6.80 11.51
CA ILE A 95 -1.06 -5.44 11.98
C ILE A 95 0.45 -5.30 12.20
N LEU A 96 1.11 -6.32 12.77
CA LEU A 96 2.56 -6.30 12.98
C LEU A 96 3.32 -6.33 11.65
N GLU A 97 2.84 -7.05 10.65
CA GLU A 97 3.37 -7.05 9.30
C GLU A 97 3.27 -5.67 8.64
N ILE A 98 2.09 -5.04 8.65
CA ILE A 98 1.88 -3.69 8.11
C ILE A 98 2.82 -2.70 8.79
N ARG A 99 2.94 -2.75 10.12
CA ARG A 99 3.86 -1.89 10.88
C ARG A 99 5.32 -2.11 10.50
N LYS A 100 5.72 -3.34 10.17
CA LYS A 100 7.06 -3.66 9.69
C LYS A 100 7.29 -3.02 8.32
N LYS A 101 6.34 -3.14 7.39
CA LYS A 101 6.42 -2.53 6.06
C LYS A 101 6.46 -1.01 6.12
N LEU A 102 5.60 -0.38 6.91
CA LEU A 102 5.61 1.08 7.13
C LEU A 102 6.95 1.58 7.68
N ARG A 103 7.57 0.85 8.62
CA ARG A 103 8.93 1.19 9.10
C ARG A 103 9.99 1.04 8.01
N GLN A 104 9.88 0.03 7.16
CA GLN A 104 10.81 -0.15 6.04
C GLN A 104 10.68 0.98 5.02
N TYR A 105 9.47 1.50 4.79
CA TYR A 105 9.20 2.51 3.77
C TYR A 105 9.39 3.94 4.28
N SER A 106 9.21 4.18 5.58
CA SER A 106 9.41 5.50 6.20
C SER A 106 10.89 5.87 6.44
N ILE A 107 11.83 4.97 6.19
CA ILE A 107 13.29 5.20 6.31
C ILE A 107 13.92 5.52 4.94
N ILE A 108 13.13 5.50 3.86
CA ILE A 108 13.52 5.99 2.52
C ILE A 108 13.13 7.46 2.43
#